data_AF-A0A433WWX1-F1
#
_entry.id   AF-A0A433WWX1-F1
#
_cell.length_a   1.000
_cell.length_b   1.000
_cell.length_c   1.000
_cell.angle_alpha   90.00
_cell.angle_beta   90.00
_cell.angle_gamma   90.00
#
_symmetry.space_group_name_H-M   'P 1'
#
loop_
_entity.id
_entity.type
_entity.pdbx_description
1 polymer ?
#
loop_
_entity_poly.entity_id
_entity_poly.type
_entity_poly.pdbx_seq_one_letter_code
_entity_poly.pdbx_strand_id
1 'polypeptide(L)'
;MNTEPREVISNIVAQLVITHGDLLSVQAAIERSALNTSFHESEIRNLQKLDHATQFVDAITIILRNFMDTACHNGDRPVSLDSLLQNVQLGSVRGLFTGKTSEPPSSVGEVDFF
;
A
#
# COMPACT_ATOMS: atom_id res chain seq x y z
N MET A 1 26.48 -1.56 -18.43
CA MET A 1 25.77 -0.32 -18.04
C MET A 1 25.60 -0.38 -16.54
N ASN A 2 26.22 0.51 -15.79
CA ASN A 2 25.99 0.62 -14.35
C ASN A 2 24.86 1.63 -14.18
N THR A 3 23.67 1.16 -13.83
CA THR A 3 22.53 2.01 -13.49
C THR A 3 22.75 2.58 -12.10
N GLU A 4 22.65 3.90 -11.95
CA GLU A 4 22.74 4.54 -10.65
C GLU A 4 21.60 4.01 -9.74
N PRO A 5 21.84 3.74 -8.44
CA PRO A 5 20.81 3.22 -7.53
C PRO A 5 19.52 4.05 -7.53
N ARG A 6 19.64 5.37 -7.72
CA ARG A 6 18.51 6.29 -7.86
C ARG A 6 17.65 6.01 -9.09
N GLU A 7 18.28 5.71 -10.23
CA GLU A 7 17.56 5.42 -11.47
C GLU A 7 16.79 4.11 -11.36
N VAL A 8 17.38 3.10 -10.69
CA VAL A 8 16.70 1.83 -10.40
C VAL A 8 15.47 2.05 -9.51
N ILE A 9 15.61 2.80 -8.41
CA ILE A 9 14.47 3.08 -7.51
C ILE A 9 13.40 3.91 -8.22
N SER A 10 13.79 4.89 -9.04
CA SER A 10 12.85 5.68 -9.85
C SER A 10 12.04 4.80 -10.80
N ASN A 11 12.68 3.83 -11.46
CA ASN A 11 12.01 2.88 -12.33
C ASN A 11 11.05 1.96 -11.54
N ILE A 12 11.44 1.50 -10.35
CA ILE A 12 10.57 0.72 -9.46
C ILE A 12 9.33 1.55 -9.07
N VAL A 13 9.51 2.81 -8.65
CA VAL A 13 8.40 3.71 -8.30
C VAL A 13 7.46 3.90 -9.48
N ALA A 14 7.99 4.11 -10.70
CA ALA A 14 7.16 4.23 -11.89
C ALA A 14 6.30 2.98 -12.14
N GLN A 15 6.87 1.78 -11.99
CA GLN A 15 6.14 0.52 -12.14
C GLN A 15 5.07 0.35 -11.05
N LEU A 16 5.36 0.73 -9.80
CA LEU A 16 4.38 0.65 -8.72
C LEU A 16 3.21 1.62 -8.92
N VAL A 17 3.45 2.81 -9.48
CA VAL A 17 2.39 3.77 -9.84
C VAL A 17 1.46 3.19 -10.91
N ILE A 18 2.03 2.57 -11.94
CA ILE A 18 1.25 1.90 -13.00
C ILE A 18 0.42 0.77 -12.37
N THR A 19 1.07 -0.09 -11.59
CA THR A 19 0.43 -1.22 -10.90
C THR A 19 -0.72 -0.76 -10.01
N HIS A 20 -0.53 0.32 -9.25
CA HIS A 20 -1.59 0.89 -8.43
C HIS A 20 -2.79 1.37 -9.26
N GLY A 21 -2.53 2.06 -10.39
CA GLY A 21 -3.58 2.48 -11.31
C GLY A 21 -4.35 1.30 -11.94
N ASP A 22 -3.64 0.22 -12.29
CA ASP A 22 -4.25 -1.00 -12.81
C ASP A 22 -5.13 -1.68 -11.75
N LEU A 23 -4.67 -1.76 -10.50
CA LEU A 23 -5.44 -2.32 -9.39
C LEU A 23 -6.73 -1.52 -9.12
N LEU A 24 -6.65 -0.19 -9.07
CA LEU A 24 -7.83 0.68 -8.96
C LEU A 24 -8.80 0.47 -10.12
N SER A 25 -8.28 0.32 -11.34
CA SER A 25 -9.10 0.06 -12.53
C SER A 25 -9.82 -1.28 -12.45
N VAL A 26 -9.16 -2.32 -11.94
CA VAL A 26 -9.75 -3.64 -11.70
C VAL A 26 -10.85 -3.55 -10.64
N GLN A 27 -10.60 -2.87 -9.52
CA GLN A 27 -11.62 -2.66 -8.48
C GLN A 27 -12.86 -1.97 -9.03
N ALA A 28 -12.68 -0.86 -9.75
CA ALA A 28 -13.77 -0.13 -10.37
C ALA A 28 -14.53 -0.97 -11.42
N ALA A 29 -13.83 -1.86 -12.14
CA ALA A 29 -14.47 -2.78 -13.07
C ALA A 29 -15.34 -3.81 -12.33
N ILE A 30 -14.84 -4.37 -11.22
CA ILE A 30 -15.60 -5.33 -10.40
C ILE A 30 -16.83 -4.66 -9.79
N GLU A 31 -16.68 -3.46 -9.22
CA GLU A 31 -17.81 -2.69 -8.67
C GLU A 31 -18.90 -2.47 -9.72
N ARG A 32 -18.52 -2.08 -10.95
CA ARG A 32 -19.48 -1.90 -12.05
C ARG A 32 -20.15 -3.20 -12.47
N SER A 33 -19.40 -4.31 -12.54
CA SER A 33 -19.95 -5.63 -12.87
C SER A 33 -20.88 -6.18 -11.78
N ALA A 34 -20.73 -5.71 -10.55
CA ALA A 34 -21.51 -6.16 -9.41
C ALA A 34 -22.70 -5.27 -9.04
N LEU A 35 -22.95 -4.20 -9.81
CA LEU A 35 -24.03 -3.24 -9.56
C LEU A 35 -25.44 -3.86 -9.41
N ASN A 36 -25.64 -5.13 -9.77
CA ASN A 36 -26.90 -5.86 -9.58
C ASN A 36 -26.70 -7.31 -9.07
N THR A 37 -25.55 -7.61 -8.48
CA THR A 37 -25.18 -8.98 -8.09
C THR A 37 -24.77 -9.00 -6.63
N SER A 38 -25.37 -9.88 -5.82
CA SER A 38 -24.92 -10.09 -4.45
C SER A 38 -23.62 -10.89 -4.44
N PHE A 39 -22.58 -10.37 -3.82
CA PHE A 39 -21.34 -11.12 -3.62
C PHE A 39 -21.51 -12.20 -2.55
N HIS A 40 -20.92 -13.36 -2.80
CA HIS A 40 -20.67 -14.33 -1.75
C HIS A 40 -19.59 -13.84 -0.79
N GLU A 41 -19.61 -14.36 0.43
CA GLU A 41 -18.65 -14.01 1.48
C GLU A 41 -17.18 -14.24 1.05
N SER A 42 -16.92 -15.28 0.25
CA SER A 42 -15.61 -15.54 -0.34
C SER A 42 -15.15 -14.43 -1.30
N GLU A 43 -16.07 -13.86 -2.08
CA GLU A 43 -15.80 -12.78 -3.03
C GLU A 43 -15.55 -11.47 -2.30
N ILE A 44 -16.34 -11.18 -1.26
CA ILE A 44 -16.13 -10.01 -0.38
C ILE A 44 -14.73 -10.08 0.25
N ARG A 45 -14.32 -11.25 0.79
CA ARG A 45 -12.96 -11.43 1.32
C ARG A 45 -11.88 -11.22 0.26
N ASN A 46 -12.11 -11.65 -0.98
CA ASN A 46 -11.15 -11.42 -2.06
C ASN A 46 -11.06 -9.94 -2.45
N LEU A 47 -12.18 -9.22 -2.43
CA LEU A 47 -12.21 -7.76 -2.65
C LEU A 47 -11.46 -7.01 -1.54
N GLN A 48 -11.65 -7.41 -0.28
CA GLN A 48 -10.87 -6.85 0.84
C GLN A 48 -9.37 -7.10 0.70
N LYS A 49 -8.97 -8.29 0.23
CA LYS A 49 -7.55 -8.58 -0.07
C LYS A 49 -7.03 -7.71 -1.21
N LEU A 50 -7.82 -7.51 -2.26
CA LEU A 50 -7.47 -6.65 -3.39
C LEU A 50 -7.33 -5.18 -2.95
N ASP A 51 -8.25 -4.69 -2.13
CA ASP A 51 -8.17 -3.36 -1.49
C ASP A 51 -6.92 -3.20 -0.64
N HIS A 52 -6.67 -4.14 0.27
CA HIS A 52 -5.46 -4.12 1.08
C HIS A 52 -4.18 -4.16 0.22
N ALA A 53 -4.13 -4.97 -0.85
CA ALA A 53 -3.00 -5.02 -1.77
C ALA A 53 -2.79 -3.68 -2.50
N THR A 54 -3.88 -3.02 -2.91
CA THR A 54 -3.85 -1.70 -3.57
C THR A 54 -3.28 -0.64 -2.62
N GLN A 55 -3.81 -0.57 -1.39
CA GLN A 55 -3.32 0.34 -0.36
C GLN A 55 -1.85 0.07 0.02
N PHE A 56 -1.44 -1.21 0.03
CA PHE A 56 -0.05 -1.58 0.31
C PHE A 56 0.89 -1.09 -0.80
N VAL A 57 0.53 -1.26 -2.07
CA VAL A 57 1.31 -0.75 -3.21
C VAL A 57 1.44 0.77 -3.14
N ASP A 58 0.35 1.49 -2.82
CA ASP A 58 0.39 2.95 -2.64
C ASP A 58 1.34 3.36 -1.51
N ALA A 59 1.22 2.72 -0.35
CA ALA A 59 2.07 2.99 0.81
C ALA A 59 3.56 2.80 0.50
N ILE A 60 3.93 1.69 -0.17
CA ILE A 60 5.32 1.44 -0.57
C ILE A 60 5.78 2.46 -1.62
N THR A 61 4.92 2.84 -2.56
CA THR A 61 5.23 3.88 -3.56
C THR A 61 5.56 5.21 -2.88
N ILE A 62 4.76 5.62 -1.90
CA ILE A 62 4.99 6.85 -1.12
C ILE A 62 6.30 6.76 -0.35
N ILE A 63 6.57 5.65 0.34
CA ILE A 63 7.80 5.43 1.10
C ILE A 63 9.04 5.55 0.20
N LEU A 64 9.02 4.93 -0.98
CA LEU A 64 10.14 4.97 -1.92
C LEU A 64 10.34 6.37 -2.52
N ARG A 65 9.26 7.11 -2.77
CA ARG A 65 9.34 8.53 -3.18
C ARG A 65 9.98 9.38 -2.10
N ASN A 66 9.50 9.29 -0.87
CA ASN A 66 10.04 10.00 0.28
C ASN A 66 11.51 9.64 0.52
N PHE A 67 11.89 8.37 0.31
CA PHE A 67 13.27 7.91 0.38
C PHE A 67 14.14 8.57 -0.69
N MET A 68 13.70 8.64 -1.95
CA MET A 68 14.46 9.31 -3.01
C MET A 68 14.63 10.81 -2.76
N ASP A 69 13.61 11.46 -2.19
CA ASP A 69 13.65 12.89 -1.90
C ASP A 69 14.59 13.21 -0.73
N THR A 70 14.68 12.32 0.25
CA THR A 70 15.46 12.54 1.48
C THR A 70 16.89 11.99 1.38
N ALA A 71 17.05 10.73 0.97
CA ALA A 71 18.32 9.99 0.97
C ALA A 71 19.17 10.25 -0.28
N CYS A 72 18.55 10.36 -1.46
CA CYS A 72 19.30 10.52 -2.71
C CYS A 72 19.71 11.97 -3.01
N HIS A 73 19.15 12.96 -2.29
CA HIS A 73 19.52 14.37 -2.46
C HIS A 73 20.51 14.89 -1.42
N ASN A 74 20.46 14.37 -0.19
CA ASN A 74 21.31 14.82 0.92
C ASN A 74 22.19 13.68 1.38
N GLY A 75 23.25 13.39 0.61
CA GLY A 75 24.10 12.19 0.71
C GLY A 75 24.80 11.89 2.05
N ASP A 76 24.49 12.62 3.13
CA ASP A 76 25.05 12.40 4.48
C ASP A 76 24.06 12.64 5.63
N ARG A 77 22.78 12.96 5.36
CA ARG A 77 21.79 13.15 6.44
C ARG A 77 21.11 11.83 6.78
N PRO A 78 20.98 11.48 8.08
CA PRO A 78 20.17 10.35 8.49
C PRO A 78 18.73 10.55 8.03
N VAL A 79 18.16 9.55 7.36
CA VAL A 79 16.76 9.53 6.94
C VAL A 79 15.90 9.44 8.18
N SER A 80 15.06 10.45 8.43
CA SER A 80 14.12 10.40 9.54
C SER A 80 12.94 9.48 9.18
N LEU A 81 12.52 8.66 10.14
CA LEU A 81 11.37 7.77 9.95
C LEU A 81 10.09 8.55 9.66
N ASP A 82 9.92 9.72 10.29
CA ASP A 82 8.76 10.59 10.07
C ASP A 82 8.71 11.14 8.65
N SER A 83 9.87 11.53 8.09
CA SER A 83 9.96 11.94 6.68
C SER A 83 9.68 10.77 5.74
N LEU A 84 10.13 9.57 6.07
CA LEU A 84 9.88 8.38 5.26
C LEU A 84 8.40 7.98 5.24
N LEU A 85 7.73 8.07 6.39
CA LEU A 85 6.31 7.72 6.56
C LEU A 85 5.34 8.88 6.31
N GLN A 86 5.84 10.02 5.83
CA GLN A 86 5.01 11.16 5.51
C GLN A 86 3.96 10.76 4.44
N ASN A 87 2.69 11.09 4.69
CA ASN A 87 1.54 10.77 3.84
C ASN A 87 1.19 9.28 3.69
N VAL A 88 1.91 8.36 4.35
CA VAL A 88 1.51 6.95 4.40
C VAL A 88 0.30 6.81 5.32
N GLN A 89 -0.85 6.43 4.77
CA GLN A 89 -2.10 6.28 5.53
C GLN A 89 -2.33 4.87 6.07
N LEU A 90 -1.71 3.85 5.45
CA LEU A 90 -1.92 2.46 5.82
C LEU A 90 -1.26 2.14 7.18
N GLY A 91 -2.10 1.98 8.21
CA GLY A 91 -1.66 1.78 9.60
C GLY A 91 -0.79 0.54 9.80
N SER A 92 -1.09 -0.57 9.10
CA SER A 92 -0.29 -1.80 9.14
C SER A 92 1.15 -1.56 8.66
N VAL A 93 1.32 -0.79 7.58
CA VAL A 93 2.64 -0.41 7.08
C VAL A 93 3.35 0.51 8.07
N ARG A 94 2.69 1.56 8.58
CA ARG A 94 3.29 2.43 9.60
C ARG A 94 3.73 1.64 10.86
N GLY A 95 2.94 0.66 11.27
CA GLY A 95 3.23 -0.22 12.41
C GLY A 95 4.51 -1.03 12.23
N LEU A 96 4.74 -1.58 11.03
CA LEU A 96 5.96 -2.32 10.70
C LEU A 96 7.22 -1.46 10.85
N PHE A 97 7.18 -0.22 10.37
CA PHE A 97 8.32 0.71 10.43
C PHE A 97 8.54 1.30 11.82
N THR A 98 7.49 1.43 12.63
CA THR A 98 7.58 1.97 14.00
C THR A 98 7.85 0.90 15.07
N GLY A 99 7.94 -0.38 14.67
CA GLY A 99 8.06 -1.50 15.61
C GLY A 99 6.80 -1.71 16.47
N LYS A 100 5.73 -0.95 16.21
CA LYS A 100 4.41 -1.13 16.80
C LYS A 100 3.66 -2.09 15.90
N THR A 101 3.99 -3.37 15.97
CA THR A 101 3.09 -4.39 15.43
C THR A 101 1.78 -4.26 16.18
N SER A 102 0.80 -3.60 15.56
CA SER A 102 -0.58 -3.71 15.97
C SER A 102 -0.86 -5.21 15.97
N GLU A 103 -1.23 -5.77 17.13
CA GLU A 103 -1.72 -7.13 17.20
C GLU A 103 -2.72 -7.33 16.05
N PRO A 104 -2.68 -8.49 15.35
CA PRO A 104 -3.72 -8.79 14.39
C PRO A 104 -5.06 -8.59 15.10
N PRO A 105 -6.06 -7.93 14.48
CA PRO A 105 -7.36 -7.79 15.12
C PRO A 105 -7.77 -9.19 15.56
N SER A 106 -7.91 -9.37 16.88
CA SER A 106 -8.29 -10.65 17.44
C SER A 106 -9.55 -11.07 16.70
N SER A 107 -9.55 -12.28 16.15
CA SER A 107 -10.77 -12.92 15.67
C SER A 107 -11.71 -13.12 16.85
N VAL A 108 -12.47 -12.08 17.19
CA VAL A 108 -13.68 -12.12 17.99
C VAL A 108 -14.73 -11.74 16.95
N GLY A 109 -15.39 -12.68 16.26
CA GLY A 109 -16.01 -13.82 16.88
C GLY A 109 -17.13 -13.35 17.80
N GLU A 110 -18.06 -12.56 17.28
CA GLU A 110 -19.50 -12.86 17.36
C GLU A 110 -20.31 -11.93 16.45
N VAL A 111 -21.22 -12.59 15.73
CA VAL A 111 -22.29 -12.01 14.92
C VAL A 111 -23.38 -11.54 15.89
N ASP A 112 -23.92 -10.35 15.70
CA ASP A 112 -25.26 -10.04 16.22
C ASP A 112 -26.17 -9.63 15.06
N PHE A 113 -27.02 -10.57 14.65
CA PHE A 113 -28.16 -10.34 13.78
C PHE A 113 -29.41 -10.39 14.67
N PHE A 114 -29.76 -9.27 15.30
CA PHE A 114 -31.13 -8.92 15.70
C PHE A 114 -31.30 -7.40 15.73
#